data_AF-A0A6A4GEZ6-F1
#
_entry.id   AF-A0A6A4GEZ6-F1
#
_cell.length_a   1.000
_cell.length_b   1.000
_cell.length_c   1.000
_cell.angle_alpha   90.00
_cell.angle_beta   90.00
_cell.angle_gamma   90.00
#
_symmetry.space_group_name_H-M   'P 1'
#
loop_
_entity.id
_entity.type
_entity.pdbx_description
1 polymer ?
#
loop_
_entity_poly.entity_id
_entity_poly.type
_entity_poly.pdbx_seq_one_letter_code
_entity_poly.pdbx_strand_id
1 'polypeptide(L)'
;MLAGRSPRQPGRMRKQHCTPHWPTCNIQVAYDSIPDSGWAVGPASDPQTLHWLFATPQWFRHVMKEIHTRWPTNKIMLSEFGFTQPFEGSRVPNEIYIPTDDPDQTNYFMSYLSKLLLSINEDGIPLAAMVDNSEWTSGESARFGVRNVNYSTPMLDRTFKRSALALSEFFQAHLR
;
A
#
# COMPACT_ATOMS: atom_id res chain seq x y z
N MET A 1 -37.32 -33.27 -6.77
CA MET A 1 -36.05 -34.00 -6.62
C MET A 1 -35.03 -33.02 -6.04
N LEU A 2 -34.67 -33.21 -4.78
CA LEU A 2 -33.77 -32.35 -4.02
C LEU A 2 -32.32 -32.62 -4.44
N ALA A 3 -31.65 -31.65 -5.07
CA ALA A 3 -30.21 -31.70 -5.28
C ALA A 3 -29.51 -31.39 -3.95
N GLY A 4 -28.89 -32.39 -3.36
CA GLY A 4 -28.32 -32.36 -2.02
C GLY A 4 -27.17 -31.35 -1.87
N ARG A 5 -27.18 -30.63 -0.75
CA ARG A 5 -26.03 -29.88 -0.25
C ARG A 5 -24.87 -30.85 0.00
N SER A 6 -23.77 -30.66 -0.71
CA SER A 6 -22.49 -31.30 -0.34
C SER A 6 -22.02 -30.74 1.01
N PRO A 7 -21.69 -31.59 2.01
CA PRO A 7 -21.23 -31.11 3.30
C PRO A 7 -19.91 -30.36 3.14
N ARG A 8 -19.80 -29.15 3.73
CA ARG A 8 -18.51 -28.50 3.97
C ARG A 8 -17.66 -29.47 4.78
N GLN A 9 -16.64 -30.07 4.16
CA GLN A 9 -15.59 -30.82 4.83
C GLN A 9 -14.53 -29.80 5.29
N PRO A 10 -14.47 -29.42 6.58
CA PRO A 10 -13.41 -28.56 7.07
C PRO A 10 -12.11 -29.37 7.05
N GLY A 11 -11.27 -29.15 6.03
CA GLY A 11 -9.95 -29.81 5.96
C GLY A 11 -9.46 -30.21 4.58
N ARG A 12 -10.23 -30.03 3.50
CA ARG A 12 -9.79 -30.47 2.16
C ARG A 12 -8.69 -29.61 1.54
N MET A 13 -8.65 -28.30 1.83
CA MET A 13 -7.64 -27.40 1.22
C MET A 13 -6.21 -27.66 1.73
N ARG A 14 -6.03 -28.00 3.02
CA ARG A 14 -4.69 -28.13 3.62
C ARG A 14 -3.86 -29.32 3.11
N LYS A 15 -4.49 -30.32 2.48
CA LYS A 15 -3.84 -31.60 2.14
C LYS A 15 -3.44 -31.76 0.68
N GLN A 16 -3.72 -30.78 -0.19
CA GLN A 16 -3.47 -30.90 -1.63
C GLN A 16 -2.48 -29.84 -2.10
N HIS A 17 -1.25 -30.28 -2.33
CA HIS A 17 -0.14 -29.50 -2.90
C HIS A 17 -0.46 -28.91 -4.30
N CYS A 18 -1.46 -29.48 -5.00
CA CYS A 18 -1.84 -29.08 -6.36
C CYS A 18 -3.10 -28.20 -6.44
N THR A 19 -3.51 -27.53 -5.35
CA THR A 19 -4.60 -26.54 -5.42
C THR A 19 -4.04 -25.14 -5.64
N PRO A 20 -4.72 -24.26 -6.42
CA PRO A 20 -4.21 -22.92 -6.75
C PRO A 20 -4.05 -22.00 -5.53
N HIS A 21 -4.63 -22.37 -4.37
CA HIS A 21 -4.54 -21.61 -3.12
C HIS A 21 -3.61 -22.25 -2.10
N TRP A 22 -2.98 -23.38 -2.41
CA TRP A 22 -1.96 -23.95 -1.54
C TRP A 22 -0.69 -23.08 -1.58
N PRO A 23 0.02 -22.85 -0.44
CA PRO A 23 -0.18 -23.42 0.89
C PRO A 23 -1.15 -22.63 1.79
N THR A 24 -1.44 -21.37 1.46
CA THR A 24 -2.15 -20.44 2.35
C THR A 24 -3.61 -20.83 2.59
N CYS A 25 -4.21 -21.57 1.65
CA CYS A 25 -5.59 -22.06 1.69
C CYS A 25 -6.62 -20.95 1.94
N ASN A 26 -6.37 -19.75 1.43
CA ASN A 26 -7.29 -18.62 1.46
C ASN A 26 -7.41 -17.97 0.08
N ILE A 27 -8.49 -17.22 -0.11
CA ILE A 27 -8.70 -16.39 -1.28
C ILE A 27 -8.49 -14.95 -0.81
N GLN A 28 -7.54 -14.26 -1.43
CA GLN A 28 -7.37 -12.83 -1.20
C GLN A 28 -8.50 -12.09 -1.90
N VAL A 29 -9.14 -11.18 -1.17
CA VAL A 29 -10.25 -10.37 -1.66
C VAL A 29 -9.99 -8.93 -1.32
N ALA A 30 -10.29 -8.03 -2.27
CA ALA A 30 -10.10 -6.59 -2.14
C ALA A 30 -11.40 -5.84 -1.82
N TYR A 31 -12.37 -6.51 -1.21
CA TYR A 31 -13.62 -5.95 -0.75
C TYR A 31 -13.74 -6.04 0.77
N ASP A 32 -14.57 -5.18 1.35
CA ASP A 32 -14.78 -5.10 2.80
C ASP A 32 -15.25 -6.46 3.38
N SER A 33 -14.89 -6.70 4.63
CA SER A 33 -15.28 -7.86 5.45
C SER A 33 -16.79 -8.08 5.57
N ILE A 34 -17.62 -7.09 5.19
CA ILE A 34 -19.07 -7.20 5.15
C ILE A 34 -19.51 -7.94 3.87
N PRO A 35 -20.10 -9.14 3.99
CA PRO A 35 -20.58 -9.90 2.84
C PRO A 35 -21.57 -9.09 2.00
N ASP A 36 -21.45 -9.18 0.67
CA ASP A 36 -22.36 -8.55 -0.32
C ASP A 36 -22.44 -7.01 -0.26
N SER A 37 -21.54 -6.36 0.47
CA SER A 37 -21.54 -4.90 0.61
C SER A 37 -21.13 -4.16 -0.67
N GLY A 38 -20.33 -4.81 -1.53
CA GLY A 38 -19.81 -4.23 -2.77
C GLY A 38 -18.74 -3.15 -2.59
N TRP A 39 -18.36 -2.83 -1.34
CA TRP A 39 -17.35 -1.82 -1.04
C TRP A 39 -15.93 -2.37 -1.15
N ALA A 40 -15.03 -1.58 -1.71
CA ALA A 40 -13.59 -1.90 -1.70
C ALA A 40 -13.01 -1.79 -0.27
N VAL A 41 -11.94 -2.53 0.00
CA VAL A 41 -11.23 -2.48 1.29
C VAL A 41 -10.59 -1.11 1.58
N GLY A 42 -10.37 -0.31 0.54
CA GLY A 42 -9.84 1.04 0.59
C GLY A 42 -9.66 1.60 -0.83
N PRO A 43 -9.19 2.86 -0.97
CA PRO A 43 -8.86 3.43 -2.28
C PRO A 43 -7.89 2.54 -3.06
N ALA A 44 -8.25 2.25 -4.31
CA ALA A 44 -7.43 1.45 -5.21
C ALA A 44 -6.29 2.30 -5.80
N SER A 45 -5.14 1.67 -6.00
CA SER A 45 -3.98 2.29 -6.65
C SER A 45 -4.10 2.24 -8.18
N ASP A 46 -3.01 2.55 -8.90
CA ASP A 46 -2.97 2.47 -10.36
C ASP A 46 -3.44 1.09 -10.89
N PRO A 47 -4.16 1.02 -12.03
CA PRO A 47 -4.62 -0.24 -12.62
C PRO A 47 -3.54 -1.30 -12.88
N GLN A 48 -2.25 -0.95 -12.87
CA GLN A 48 -1.18 -1.93 -13.00
C GLN A 48 -0.79 -2.58 -11.67
N THR A 49 -1.16 -1.94 -10.57
CA THR A 49 -0.87 -2.35 -9.19
C THR A 49 -2.12 -2.71 -8.39
N LEU A 50 -3.34 -2.47 -8.93
CA LEU A 50 -4.60 -2.71 -8.24
C LEU A 50 -4.83 -4.16 -7.80
N HIS A 51 -4.05 -5.12 -8.32
CA HIS A 51 -4.17 -6.52 -7.93
C HIS A 51 -3.61 -6.81 -6.53
N TRP A 52 -2.80 -5.91 -5.96
CA TRP A 52 -2.20 -6.08 -4.63
C TRP A 52 -2.15 -4.81 -3.77
N LEU A 53 -2.25 -3.61 -4.37
CA LEU A 53 -2.03 -2.36 -3.65
C LEU A 53 -3.34 -1.57 -3.45
N PHE A 54 -3.70 -1.38 -2.17
CA PHE A 54 -4.85 -0.58 -1.74
C PHE A 54 -4.46 0.25 -0.52
N ALA A 55 -4.95 1.49 -0.44
CA ALA A 55 -4.72 2.35 0.71
C ALA A 55 -5.58 1.88 1.89
N THR A 56 -4.97 1.21 2.87
CA THR A 56 -5.67 0.59 4.01
C THR A 56 -5.09 1.01 5.38
N PRO A 57 -4.88 2.33 5.62
CA PRO A 57 -4.24 2.82 6.84
C PRO A 57 -5.01 2.45 8.12
N GLN A 58 -6.33 2.21 8.03
CA GLN A 58 -7.17 1.84 9.17
C GLN A 58 -6.71 0.57 9.88
N TRP A 59 -6.07 -0.36 9.17
CA TRP A 59 -5.60 -1.63 9.73
C TRP A 59 -4.17 -1.57 10.29
N PHE A 60 -3.41 -0.52 9.96
CA PHE A 60 -1.98 -0.43 10.25
C PHE A 60 -1.65 -0.66 11.74
N ARG A 61 -2.30 0.09 12.64
CA ARG A 61 -2.05 -0.01 14.09
C ARG A 61 -2.31 -1.42 14.63
N HIS A 62 -3.40 -2.04 14.18
CA HIS A 62 -3.74 -3.41 14.58
C HIS A 62 -2.67 -4.40 14.11
N VAL A 63 -2.27 -4.33 12.85
CA VAL A 63 -1.23 -5.22 12.29
C VAL A 63 0.10 -5.05 13.01
N MET A 64 0.54 -3.82 13.27
CA MET A 64 1.80 -3.58 13.98
C MET A 64 1.77 -4.12 15.40
N LYS A 65 0.63 -4.01 16.09
CA LYS A 65 0.44 -4.58 17.43
C LYS A 65 0.51 -6.10 17.42
N GLU A 66 -0.14 -6.75 16.46
CA GLU A 66 -0.09 -8.21 16.31
C GLU A 66 1.34 -8.69 15.99
N ILE A 67 2.05 -8.00 15.10
CA ILE A 67 3.45 -8.30 14.77
C ILE A 67 4.32 -8.18 16.02
N HIS A 68 4.25 -7.07 16.75
CA HIS A 68 5.08 -6.86 17.93
C HIS A 68 4.73 -7.80 19.08
N THR A 69 3.45 -8.15 19.25
CA THR A 69 3.00 -9.15 20.23
C THR A 69 3.56 -10.53 19.90
N ARG A 70 3.56 -10.91 18.62
CA ARG A 70 4.02 -12.21 18.16
C ARG A 70 5.55 -12.33 18.14
N TRP A 71 6.23 -11.24 17.80
CA TRP A 71 7.69 -11.11 17.71
C TRP A 71 8.14 -9.85 18.45
N PRO A 72 8.30 -9.90 19.78
CA PRO A 72 8.75 -8.75 20.56
C PRO A 72 10.17 -8.35 20.16
N THR A 73 10.36 -7.08 19.81
CA THR A 73 11.67 -6.51 19.47
C THR A 73 11.82 -5.11 20.05
N ASN A 74 13.07 -4.64 20.11
CA ASN A 74 13.41 -3.30 20.58
C ASN A 74 13.25 -2.23 19.50
N LYS A 75 13.13 -2.64 18.23
CA LYS A 75 12.95 -1.75 17.08
C LYS A 75 12.34 -2.52 15.92
N ILE A 76 11.38 -1.90 15.24
CA ILE A 76 10.78 -2.37 13.99
C ILE A 76 10.97 -1.29 12.94
N MET A 77 11.53 -1.66 11.79
CA MET A 77 11.72 -0.75 10.66
C MET A 77 10.62 -1.00 9.63
N LEU A 78 9.80 0.01 9.36
CA LEU A 78 8.98 0.07 8.16
C LEU A 78 9.90 0.44 7.00
N SER A 79 10.47 -0.57 6.35
CA SER A 79 11.45 -0.40 5.28
C SER A 79 10.84 0.14 4.00
N GLU A 80 9.58 -0.21 3.73
CA GLU A 80 8.89 0.14 2.50
C GLU A 80 7.42 0.44 2.78
N PHE A 81 6.96 1.55 2.22
CA PHE A 81 5.56 1.87 2.04
C PHE A 81 5.46 2.95 0.97
N GLY A 82 4.51 2.81 0.07
CA GLY A 82 4.32 3.73 -1.04
C GLY A 82 3.00 3.46 -1.73
N PHE A 83 2.64 4.34 -2.65
CA PHE A 83 1.38 4.27 -3.37
C PHE A 83 1.55 4.74 -4.80
N THR A 84 0.85 4.15 -5.75
CA THR A 84 0.80 4.66 -7.12
C THR A 84 -0.40 5.55 -7.30
N GLN A 85 -0.16 6.77 -7.74
CA GLN A 85 -1.24 7.65 -8.16
C GLN A 85 -1.94 7.03 -9.39
N PRO A 86 -3.27 6.83 -9.36
CA PRO A 86 -3.96 6.23 -10.49
C PRO A 86 -3.75 7.00 -11.81
N PHE A 87 -3.48 6.24 -12.87
CA PHE A 87 -3.28 6.69 -14.23
C PHE A 87 -2.11 7.66 -14.42
N GLU A 88 -1.15 7.69 -13.49
CA GLU A 88 -0.06 8.66 -13.55
C GLU A 88 0.78 8.52 -14.82
N GLY A 89 1.08 7.28 -15.24
CA GLY A 89 1.81 7.00 -16.47
C GLY A 89 1.07 7.41 -17.75
N SER A 90 -0.25 7.65 -17.67
CA SER A 90 -1.09 8.09 -18.80
C SER A 90 -1.34 9.60 -18.85
N ARG A 91 -0.81 10.36 -17.88
CA ARG A 91 -0.97 11.83 -17.82
C ARG A 91 -0.13 12.53 -18.90
N VAL A 92 -0.61 13.66 -19.37
CA VAL A 92 0.03 14.44 -20.45
C VAL A 92 1.40 14.96 -19.96
N PRO A 93 2.53 14.59 -20.62
CA PRO A 93 3.87 14.96 -20.14
C PRO A 93 4.18 16.46 -20.23
N ASN A 94 3.54 17.17 -21.17
CA ASN A 94 3.86 18.57 -21.46
C ASN A 94 3.31 19.57 -20.44
N GLU A 95 2.52 19.10 -19.47
CA GLU A 95 1.87 19.92 -18.46
C GLU A 95 2.31 19.46 -17.07
N ILE A 96 3.52 19.86 -16.65
CA ILE A 96 4.19 19.34 -15.44
C ILE A 96 3.34 19.41 -14.17
N TYR A 97 2.43 20.38 -14.07
CA TYR A 97 1.53 20.54 -12.93
C TYR A 97 0.58 19.36 -12.74
N ILE A 98 0.26 18.60 -13.80
CA ILE A 98 -0.64 17.43 -13.74
C ILE A 98 0.05 16.20 -13.10
N PRO A 99 1.21 15.71 -13.56
CA PRO A 99 1.89 14.58 -12.92
C PRO A 99 2.51 14.92 -11.56
N THR A 100 2.73 16.20 -11.24
CA THR A 100 3.19 16.61 -9.90
C THR A 100 2.06 16.72 -8.88
N ASP A 101 0.80 16.76 -9.31
CA ASP A 101 -0.36 16.78 -8.43
C ASP A 101 -0.88 15.35 -8.19
N ASP A 102 -0.43 14.74 -7.10
CA ASP A 102 -0.61 13.33 -6.74
C ASP A 102 -1.38 13.19 -5.41
N PRO A 103 -2.68 13.55 -5.38
CA PRO A 103 -3.45 13.62 -4.14
C PRO A 103 -3.64 12.26 -3.46
N ASP A 104 -3.82 11.17 -4.21
CA ASP A 104 -4.02 9.84 -3.63
C ASP A 104 -2.74 9.32 -3.00
N GLN A 105 -1.60 9.51 -3.68
CA GLN A 105 -0.28 9.20 -3.13
C GLN A 105 0.02 10.05 -1.88
N THR A 106 -0.27 11.36 -1.94
CA THR A 106 -0.11 12.27 -0.80
C THR A 106 -0.95 11.81 0.40
N ASN A 107 -2.23 11.52 0.19
CA ASN A 107 -3.14 11.07 1.24
C ASN A 107 -2.74 9.72 1.82
N TYR A 108 -2.23 8.80 0.99
CA TYR A 108 -1.65 7.54 1.46
C TYR A 108 -0.52 7.78 2.45
N PHE A 109 0.47 8.61 2.09
CA PHE A 109 1.58 8.91 3.00
C PHE A 109 1.11 9.55 4.30
N MET A 110 0.26 10.58 4.22
CA MET A 110 -0.22 11.29 5.42
C MET A 110 -1.02 10.37 6.34
N SER A 111 -1.86 9.51 5.79
CA SER A 111 -2.67 8.57 6.57
C SER A 111 -1.83 7.48 7.23
N TYR A 112 -0.87 6.87 6.51
CA TYR A 112 0.01 5.84 7.08
C TYR A 112 0.98 6.39 8.11
N LEU A 113 1.60 7.55 7.84
CA LEU A 113 2.50 8.21 8.81
C LEU A 113 1.76 8.65 10.07
N SER A 114 0.52 9.12 9.95
CA SER A 114 -0.32 9.42 11.12
C SER A 114 -0.56 8.17 11.97
N LYS A 115 -0.83 7.02 11.33
CA LYS A 115 -1.02 5.75 12.05
C LYS A 115 0.26 5.23 12.66
N LEU A 116 1.40 5.40 11.99
CA LEU A 116 2.72 5.09 12.53
C LEU A 116 3.03 5.92 13.77
N LEU A 117 2.76 7.23 13.74
CA LEU A 117 2.97 8.11 14.89
C LEU A 117 2.08 7.71 16.07
N LEU A 118 0.82 7.35 15.81
CA LEU A 118 -0.08 6.82 16.84
C LEU A 118 0.42 5.47 17.40
N SER A 119 0.94 4.57 16.57
CA SER A 119 1.53 3.31 17.05
C SER A 119 2.73 3.54 17.98
N ILE A 120 3.54 4.56 17.71
CA ILE A 120 4.68 4.92 18.57
C ILE A 120 4.19 5.52 19.89
N ASN A 121 3.34 6.54 19.82
CA ASN A 121 3.00 7.35 21.00
C ASN A 121 1.91 6.73 21.88
N GLU A 122 0.92 6.06 21.28
CA GLU A 122 -0.25 5.53 22.00
C GLU A 122 -0.11 4.03 22.27
N ASP A 123 0.49 3.27 21.35
CA ASP A 123 0.63 1.81 21.49
C ASP A 123 2.01 1.38 22.00
N GLY A 124 2.97 2.30 22.11
CA GLY A 124 4.32 2.03 22.61
C GLY A 124 5.17 1.12 21.72
N ILE A 125 4.82 1.01 20.43
CA ILE A 125 5.52 0.14 19.49
C ILE A 125 6.78 0.87 18.97
N PRO A 126 7.99 0.29 19.07
CA PRO A 126 9.23 0.97 18.72
C PRO A 126 9.46 1.00 17.20
N LEU A 127 8.72 1.84 16.49
CA LEU A 127 8.77 1.95 15.03
C LEU A 127 9.75 3.02 14.54
N ALA A 128 10.34 2.76 13.39
CA ALA A 128 11.01 3.73 12.53
C ALA A 128 10.61 3.47 11.08
N ALA A 129 10.69 4.47 10.20
CA ALA A 129 10.33 4.32 8.79
C ALA A 129 11.40 4.88 7.86
N MET A 130 11.48 4.29 6.67
CA MET A 130 12.18 4.83 5.51
C MET A 130 11.20 4.85 4.33
N VAL A 131 11.27 5.90 3.51
CA VAL A 131 10.51 5.98 2.26
C VAL A 131 11.44 5.58 1.13
N ASP A 132 11.22 4.41 0.53
CA ASP A 132 11.98 3.97 -0.64
C ASP A 132 11.38 4.53 -1.94
N ASN A 133 12.17 4.54 -3.02
CA ASN A 133 11.84 5.15 -4.30
C ASN A 133 11.98 4.23 -5.52
N SER A 134 12.36 2.95 -5.35
CA SER A 134 12.64 2.05 -6.47
C SER A 134 11.59 0.95 -6.60
N GLU A 135 10.87 0.97 -7.72
CA GLU A 135 10.04 -0.15 -8.14
C GLU A 135 10.87 -1.22 -8.82
N TRP A 136 10.49 -2.47 -8.59
CA TRP A 136 11.08 -3.65 -9.20
C TRP A 136 10.56 -3.79 -10.66
N THR A 137 9.91 -4.90 -11.02
CA THR A 137 9.63 -5.29 -12.42
C THR A 137 8.44 -4.60 -13.11
N SER A 138 7.76 -3.66 -12.44
CA SER A 138 6.53 -3.01 -12.95
C SER A 138 6.77 -2.07 -14.14
N GLY A 139 8.03 -1.72 -14.42
CA GLY A 139 8.40 -0.75 -15.46
C GLY A 139 7.97 0.69 -15.13
N GLU A 140 8.10 1.59 -16.11
CA GLU A 140 7.88 3.03 -15.96
C GLU A 140 6.39 3.46 -15.85
N SER A 141 5.49 2.48 -15.96
CA SER A 141 4.07 2.70 -16.10
C SER A 141 3.35 2.80 -14.75
N ALA A 142 3.86 2.14 -13.72
CA ALA A 142 3.45 2.31 -12.32
C ALA A 142 4.49 3.20 -11.61
N ARG A 143 4.05 4.34 -11.06
CA ARG A 143 4.96 5.37 -10.54
C ARG A 143 4.83 5.51 -9.03
N PHE A 144 5.80 4.95 -8.30
CA PHE A 144 5.85 5.03 -6.83
C PHE A 144 6.70 6.20 -6.33
N GLY A 145 7.58 6.74 -7.16
CA GLY A 145 8.47 7.82 -6.76
C GLY A 145 7.69 9.09 -6.38
N VAL A 146 8.13 9.75 -5.31
CA VAL A 146 7.64 11.08 -4.88
C VAL A 146 8.18 12.23 -5.77
N ARG A 147 8.91 11.88 -6.82
CA ARG A 147 9.38 12.77 -7.87
C ARG A 147 8.85 12.27 -9.20
N ASN A 148 8.34 13.17 -10.02
CA ASN A 148 8.08 12.91 -11.42
C ASN A 148 9.42 12.87 -12.18
N VAL A 149 9.57 11.91 -13.10
CA VAL A 149 10.73 11.78 -13.98
C VAL A 149 10.28 12.06 -15.40
N ASN A 150 11.01 12.94 -16.10
CA ASN A 150 10.74 13.26 -17.50
C ASN A 150 11.53 12.31 -18.42
N TYR A 151 10.85 11.27 -18.91
CA TYR A 151 11.45 10.30 -19.84
C TYR A 151 11.65 10.84 -21.26
N SER A 152 11.12 12.02 -21.58
CA SER A 152 11.34 12.66 -22.88
C SER A 152 12.67 13.41 -22.95
N THR A 153 13.35 13.66 -21.83
CA THR A 153 14.68 14.27 -21.83
C THR A 153 15.77 13.22 -21.63
N PRO A 154 16.91 13.31 -22.33
CA PRO A 154 18.02 12.37 -22.16
C PRO A 154 18.63 12.42 -20.75
N MET A 155 18.36 13.48 -19.99
CA MET A 155 18.85 13.69 -18.63
C MET A 155 17.92 13.13 -17.54
N LEU A 156 16.72 12.64 -17.90
CA LEU A 156 15.71 12.15 -16.96
C LEU A 156 15.41 13.17 -15.85
N ASP A 157 15.07 14.40 -16.27
CA ASP A 157 14.86 15.52 -15.36
C ASP A 157 13.81 15.18 -14.31
N ARG A 158 14.05 15.61 -13.07
CA ARG A 158 13.20 15.26 -11.92
C ARG A 158 12.50 16.50 -11.36
N THR A 159 11.22 16.36 -11.07
CA THR A 159 10.41 17.41 -10.43
C THR A 159 9.72 16.84 -9.19
N PHE A 160 9.75 17.57 -8.08
CA PHE A 160 9.06 17.14 -6.86
C PHE A 160 7.55 17.12 -7.09
N LYS A 161 6.90 16.04 -6.64
CA LYS A 161 5.45 15.97 -6.54
C LYS A 161 4.95 16.60 -5.24
N ARG A 162 3.64 16.79 -5.11
CA ARG A 162 3.03 17.27 -3.87
C ARG A 162 3.32 16.33 -2.70
N SER A 163 3.35 15.02 -2.94
CA SER A 163 3.72 14.03 -1.92
C SER A 163 5.11 14.26 -1.32
N ALA A 164 6.12 14.63 -2.12
CA ALA A 164 7.46 14.94 -1.61
C ALA A 164 7.46 16.14 -0.67
N LEU A 165 6.71 17.19 -1.03
CA LEU A 165 6.59 18.39 -0.19
C LEU A 165 5.87 18.05 1.12
N ALA A 166 4.75 17.33 1.04
CA ALA A 166 3.98 16.90 2.21
C ALA A 166 4.79 16.01 3.15
N LEU A 167 5.59 15.08 2.61
CA LEU A 167 6.54 14.27 3.40
C LEU A 167 7.58 15.16 4.10
N SER A 168 8.16 16.13 3.39
CA SER A 168 9.14 17.05 3.97
C SER A 168 8.54 17.85 5.12
N GLU A 169 7.34 18.41 4.93
CA GLU A 169 6.63 19.16 5.96
C GLU A 169 6.28 18.27 7.16
N PHE A 170 5.78 17.06 6.90
CA PHE A 170 5.46 16.10 7.94
C PHE A 170 6.67 15.76 8.80
N PHE A 171 7.81 15.43 8.17
CA PHE A 171 9.03 15.10 8.90
C PHE A 171 9.60 16.30 9.65
N GLN A 172 9.58 17.51 9.07
CA GLN A 172 9.99 18.72 9.78
C GLN A 172 9.15 19.00 11.02
N ALA A 173 7.85 18.71 10.97
CA ALA A 173 6.94 18.93 12.10
C ALA A 173 7.04 17.87 13.21
N HIS A 174 7.52 16.65 12.90
CA HIS A 174 7.43 15.50 13.80
C HIS A 174 8.78 14.83 14.14
N LEU A 175 9.86 15.15 13.43
CA LEU A 175 11.21 14.75 13.83
C LEU A 175 11.77 15.76 14.84
N ARG A 176 12.47 15.24 15.86
CA ARG A 176 13.18 16.03 16.86
C ARG A 176 14.68 15.98 16.60
#